data_AF-A0AAD6Y8N1-F1
#
_entry.id   AF-A0AAD6Y8N1-F1
#
_cell.length_a   1.000
_cell.length_b   1.000
_cell.length_c   1.000
_cell.angle_alpha   90.00
_cell.angle_beta   90.00
_cell.angle_gamma   90.00
#
_symmetry.space_group_name_H-M   'P 1'
#
loop_
_entity.id
_entity.type
_entity.pdbx_description
1 polymer ?
#
loop_
_entity_poly.entity_id
_entity_poly.type
_entity_poly.pdbx_seq_one_letter_code
_entity_poly.pdbx_strand_id
1 'polypeptide(L)'
;MAFHIYDFLLLFGPIISWWTFPFERVIGFLQKINTNDHIGGVLEATLSRSFMRGASTRRWLRRPDCPPVFFELRALFEKMFPSYNVPSDSPPLATDGERAHYKRSGINFSRASTHLGNSLVLYYPHDSREAIAGSIKRILAIGEDVTFEIRRQAPLGRGMRDPFSRYRPFFPAHTYSSFMTNIIDTVPAHDVVSHYARFNFSGGRCVVLDLSTS
;
A
#
# COMPACT_ATOMS: atom_id res chain seq x y z
N MET A 1 -3.56 16.46 -4.49
CA MET A 1 -2.14 16.72 -4.82
C MET A 1 -1.90 18.18 -5.22
N ALA A 2 -2.56 19.17 -4.59
CA ALA A 2 -2.54 20.56 -5.08
C ALA A 2 -2.05 21.61 -4.07
N PHE A 3 -1.73 21.24 -2.82
CA PHE A 3 -1.42 22.23 -1.77
C PHE A 3 0.08 22.51 -1.55
N HIS A 4 0.99 21.88 -2.30
CA HIS A 4 2.44 22.12 -2.18
C HIS A 4 3.09 22.65 -3.47
N ILE A 5 2.29 23.00 -4.49
CA ILE A 5 2.82 23.52 -5.77
C ILE A 5 3.67 24.78 -5.56
N TYR A 6 3.29 25.63 -4.61
CA TYR A 6 4.02 26.85 -4.27
C TYR A 6 5.41 26.57 -3.71
N ASP A 7 5.52 25.64 -2.74
CA ASP A 7 6.80 25.25 -2.13
C ASP A 7 7.73 24.59 -3.16
N PHE A 8 7.17 23.79 -4.07
CA PHE A 8 7.94 23.13 -5.13
C PHE A 8 8.40 24.08 -6.24
N LEU A 9 7.61 25.11 -6.57
CA LEU A 9 8.01 26.18 -7.48
C LEU A 9 9.20 26.98 -6.93
N LEU A 10 9.23 27.22 -5.62
CA LEU A 10 10.33 27.94 -4.95
C LEU A 10 11.63 27.13 -4.87
N LEU A 11 11.56 25.83 -4.60
CA LEU A 11 12.77 24.99 -4.52
C LEU A 11 13.33 24.55 -5.87
N PHE A 12 12.48 24.29 -6.87
CA PHE A 12 12.88 23.55 -8.09
C PHE A 12 12.63 24.32 -9.39
N GLY A 13 12.09 25.52 -9.30
CA GLY A 13 11.81 26.36 -10.47
C GLY A 13 10.57 25.90 -11.25
N PRO A 14 10.48 26.18 -12.56
CA PRO A 14 9.28 25.93 -13.37
C PRO A 14 8.76 24.51 -13.22
N ILE A 15 7.42 24.34 -13.26
CA ILE A 15 6.73 23.04 -13.08
C ILE A 15 7.29 21.94 -13.99
N ILE A 16 7.78 22.31 -15.18
CA ILE A 16 8.39 21.40 -16.15
C ILE A 16 9.69 20.81 -15.59
N SER A 17 10.56 21.64 -15.01
CA SER A 17 11.82 21.22 -14.38
C SER A 17 11.60 20.31 -13.16
N TRP A 18 10.54 20.57 -12.38
CA TRP A 18 10.14 19.71 -11.26
C TRP A 18 9.71 18.31 -11.70
N TRP A 19 9.01 18.21 -12.82
CA TRP A 19 8.60 16.92 -13.39
C TRP A 19 9.72 16.22 -14.15
N THR A 20 10.72 16.93 -14.69
CA THR A 20 11.84 16.27 -15.37
C THR A 20 12.89 15.79 -14.39
N PHE A 21 13.23 16.58 -13.38
CA PHE A 21 14.38 16.31 -12.49
C PHE A 21 14.35 14.96 -11.75
N PRO A 22 13.26 14.54 -11.07
CA PRO A 22 13.23 13.23 -10.40
C PRO A 22 13.25 12.08 -11.41
N PHE A 23 12.63 12.26 -12.58
CA PHE A 23 12.62 11.24 -13.63
C PHE A 23 13.98 11.13 -14.31
N GLU A 24 14.68 12.24 -14.58
CA GLU A 24 16.04 12.26 -15.11
C GLU A 24 17.01 11.55 -14.15
N ARG A 25 16.89 11.77 -12.84
CA ARG A 25 17.71 11.04 -11.86
C ARG A 25 17.38 9.55 -11.81
N VAL A 26 16.09 9.19 -11.87
CA VAL A 26 15.66 7.79 -11.93
C VAL A 26 16.14 7.11 -13.22
N ILE A 27 16.00 7.78 -14.36
CA ILE A 27 16.45 7.30 -15.67
C ILE A 27 17.97 7.16 -15.67
N GLY A 28 18.72 8.16 -15.19
CA GLY A 28 20.17 8.10 -15.08
C GLY A 28 20.67 7.03 -14.12
N PHE A 29 19.91 6.72 -13.05
CA PHE A 29 20.18 5.58 -12.19
C PHE A 29 19.90 4.25 -12.91
N LEU A 30 18.75 4.12 -13.58
CA LEU A 30 18.37 2.94 -14.34
C LEU A 30 19.34 2.64 -15.49
N GLN A 31 19.82 3.67 -16.19
CA GLN A 31 20.82 3.56 -17.26
C GLN A 31 22.19 3.06 -16.77
N LYS A 32 22.51 3.22 -15.48
CA LYS A 32 23.74 2.70 -14.87
C LYS A 32 23.60 1.25 -14.40
N ILE A 33 22.39 0.71 -14.40
CA ILE A 33 22.17 -0.70 -14.11
C ILE A 33 22.58 -1.48 -15.35
N ASN A 34 23.50 -2.42 -15.21
CA ASN A 34 23.95 -3.24 -16.33
C ASN A 34 22.78 -4.10 -16.85
N THR A 35 22.16 -3.63 -17.93
CA THR A 35 21.22 -4.40 -18.74
C THR A 35 22.05 -5.39 -19.54
N ASN A 36 22.15 -6.63 -19.05
CA ASN A 36 22.87 -7.70 -19.75
C ASN A 36 22.18 -8.15 -21.07
N ASP A 37 21.40 -7.30 -21.75
CA ASP A 37 20.66 -7.56 -23.00
C ASP A 37 19.82 -8.87 -23.03
N HIS A 38 19.52 -9.42 -21.85
CA HIS A 38 18.73 -10.64 -21.72
C HIS A 38 17.25 -10.33 -21.88
N ILE A 39 16.69 -10.74 -23.01
CA ILE A 39 15.26 -10.68 -23.31
C ILE A 39 14.51 -11.70 -22.43
N GLY A 40 13.37 -11.29 -21.86
CA GLY A 40 12.51 -12.18 -21.06
C GLY A 40 12.29 -11.76 -19.60
N GLY A 41 12.54 -10.50 -19.24
CA GLY A 41 12.17 -9.97 -17.92
C GLY A 41 13.15 -10.32 -16.78
N VAL A 42 14.35 -10.81 -17.10
CA VAL A 42 15.34 -11.28 -16.11
C VAL A 42 15.85 -10.14 -15.23
N LEU A 43 16.01 -8.95 -15.81
CA LEU A 43 16.43 -7.76 -15.07
C LEU A 43 15.33 -7.31 -14.11
N GLU A 44 14.09 -7.24 -14.59
CA GLU A 44 12.91 -6.87 -13.82
C GLU A 44 12.72 -7.84 -12.66
N ALA A 45 12.82 -9.15 -12.92
CA ALA A 45 12.78 -10.18 -11.89
C ALA A 45 13.92 -10.02 -10.86
N THR A 46 15.12 -9.65 -11.31
CA THR A 46 16.28 -9.42 -10.42
C THR A 46 16.12 -8.15 -9.58
N LEU A 47 15.59 -7.08 -10.15
CA LEU A 47 15.26 -5.84 -9.45
C LEU A 47 14.16 -6.07 -8.41
N SER A 48 13.07 -6.71 -8.80
CA SER A 48 11.98 -7.09 -7.87
C SER A 48 12.52 -7.98 -6.75
N ARG A 49 13.33 -8.99 -7.06
CA ARG A 49 13.90 -9.90 -6.05
C ARG A 49 14.86 -9.17 -5.11
N SER A 50 15.71 -8.27 -5.63
CA SER A 50 16.62 -7.46 -4.82
C SER A 50 15.85 -6.49 -3.92
N PHE A 51 14.80 -5.86 -4.45
CA PHE A 51 13.92 -4.98 -3.68
C PHE A 51 13.21 -5.73 -2.55
N MET A 52 12.59 -6.88 -2.85
CA MET A 52 11.92 -7.73 -1.86
C MET A 52 12.89 -8.25 -0.79
N ARG A 53 14.10 -8.69 -1.17
CA ARG A 53 15.14 -9.09 -0.22
C ARG A 53 15.52 -7.93 0.70
N GLY A 54 15.74 -6.73 0.14
CA GLY A 54 16.03 -5.55 0.95
C GLY A 54 14.90 -5.18 1.91
N ALA A 55 13.64 -5.29 1.47
CA ALA A 55 12.46 -5.04 2.30
C ALA A 55 12.34 -6.08 3.43
N SER A 56 12.53 -7.36 3.12
CA SER A 56 12.53 -8.46 4.09
C SER A 56 13.65 -8.29 5.12
N THR A 57 14.87 -7.92 4.69
CA THR A 57 15.99 -7.65 5.60
C THR A 57 15.66 -6.49 6.54
N ARG A 58 15.13 -5.37 6.02
CA ARG A 58 14.68 -4.24 6.85
C ARG A 58 13.60 -4.64 7.84
N ARG A 59 12.62 -5.45 7.42
CA ARG A 59 11.58 -6.00 8.29
C ARG A 59 12.17 -6.88 9.38
N TRP A 60 13.14 -7.73 9.04
CA TRP A 60 13.78 -8.65 9.99
C TRP A 60 14.64 -7.91 11.03
N LEU A 61 15.42 -6.90 10.62
CA LEU A 61 16.19 -6.04 11.52
C LEU A 61 15.31 -5.25 12.50
N ARG A 62 14.02 -5.07 12.19
CA ARG A 62 13.04 -4.39 13.06
C ARG A 62 12.36 -5.33 14.06
N ARG A 63 12.56 -6.65 13.99
CA ARG A 63 11.98 -7.60 14.94
C ARG A 63 12.70 -7.55 16.30
N PRO A 64 11.96 -7.76 17.41
CA PRO A 64 12.56 -7.82 18.75
C PRO A 64 13.45 -9.06 18.95
N ASP A 65 13.23 -10.12 18.17
CA ASP A 65 13.95 -11.41 18.26
C ASP A 65 15.27 -11.44 17.46
N CYS A 66 15.78 -10.27 17.04
CA CYS A 66 16.98 -10.18 16.20
C CYS A 66 18.24 -10.46 17.04
N PRO A 67 19.16 -11.35 16.61
CA PRO A 67 20.37 -11.66 17.37
C PRO A 67 21.23 -10.42 17.64
N PRO A 68 21.94 -10.32 18.79
CA PRO A 68 22.62 -9.10 19.21
C PRO A 68 23.61 -8.52 18.18
N VAL A 69 24.31 -9.39 17.45
CA VAL A 69 25.26 -9.05 16.37
C VAL A 69 24.63 -8.19 15.27
N PHE A 70 23.33 -8.34 15.00
CA PHE A 70 22.67 -7.60 13.93
C PHE A 70 22.18 -6.21 14.36
N PHE A 71 22.21 -5.86 15.65
CA PHE A 71 21.90 -4.50 16.10
C PHE A 71 22.98 -3.50 15.68
N GLU A 72 24.25 -3.90 15.67
CA GLU A 72 25.34 -3.06 15.16
C GLU A 72 25.19 -2.81 13.65
N LEU A 73 24.85 -3.85 12.89
CA LEU A 73 24.54 -3.74 11.46
C LEU A 73 23.31 -2.88 11.21
N ARG A 74 22.28 -2.98 12.06
CA ARG A 74 21.09 -2.11 11.99
C ARG A 74 21.47 -0.65 12.21
N ALA A 75 22.31 -0.35 13.21
CA ALA A 75 22.76 1.00 13.48
C ALA A 75 23.55 1.59 12.30
N LEU A 76 24.47 0.80 11.72
CA LEU A 76 25.19 1.18 10.50
C LEU A 76 24.24 1.35 9.30
N PHE A 77 23.28 0.45 9.14
CA PHE A 77 22.32 0.47 8.05
C PHE A 77 21.40 1.70 8.12
N GLU A 78 20.82 2.01 9.28
CA GLU A 78 20.00 3.21 9.48
C GLU A 78 20.84 4.49 9.36
N LYS A 79 22.13 4.47 9.73
CA LYS A 79 23.07 5.58 9.51
C LYS A 79 23.32 5.83 8.01
N MET A 80 23.46 4.76 7.22
CA MET A 80 23.71 4.85 5.77
C MET A 80 22.43 5.14 4.97
N PHE A 81 21.28 4.71 5.48
CA PHE A 81 19.97 4.86 4.86
C PHE A 81 18.99 5.47 5.88
N PRO A 82 19.15 6.75 6.25
CA PRO A 82 18.29 7.38 7.24
C PRO A 82 16.84 7.32 6.77
N SER A 83 16.02 6.59 7.53
CA SER A 83 14.57 6.72 7.43
C SER A 83 14.23 8.18 7.78
N TYR A 84 13.65 8.94 6.85
CA TYR A 84 13.10 10.25 7.19
C TYR A 84 11.97 10.05 8.20
N ASN A 85 12.29 10.23 9.48
CA ASN A 85 11.29 10.43 10.51
C ASN A 85 10.64 11.78 10.20
N VAL A 86 9.51 11.76 9.51
CA VAL A 86 8.60 12.90 9.51
C VAL A 86 8.14 13.04 10.96
N PRO A 87 8.45 14.15 11.64
CA PRO A 87 7.93 14.40 12.98
C PRO A 87 6.41 14.29 12.90
N SER A 88 5.84 13.43 13.73
CA SER A 88 4.39 13.36 13.91
C SER A 88 3.96 14.52 14.80
N ASP A 89 4.11 15.75 14.32
CA ASP A 89 3.56 16.95 14.95
C ASP A 89 2.06 17.08 14.63
N SER A 90 1.33 15.97 14.82
CA SER A 90 -0.12 16.01 14.83
C SER A 90 -0.54 16.48 16.23
N PRO A 91 -1.29 17.58 16.39
CA PRO A 91 -1.90 17.91 17.68
C PRO A 91 -2.71 16.71 18.18
N PRO A 92 -2.86 16.53 19.51
CA PRO A 92 -3.66 15.45 20.06
C PRO A 92 -5.08 15.55 19.47
N LEU A 93 -5.43 14.58 18.62
CA LEU A 93 -6.75 14.52 18.02
C LEU A 93 -7.77 14.44 19.15
N ALA A 94 -8.88 15.18 19.02
CA ALA A 94 -10.08 14.94 19.80
C ALA A 94 -10.30 13.43 19.94
N THR A 95 -10.50 12.98 21.18
CA THR A 95 -10.54 11.56 21.55
C THR A 95 -11.58 10.80 20.71
N ASP A 96 -12.67 11.47 20.35
CA ASP A 96 -13.76 10.92 19.57
C ASP A 96 -14.00 11.70 18.27
N GLY A 97 -14.29 10.99 17.17
CA GLY A 97 -14.69 11.58 15.90
C GLY A 97 -14.18 10.87 14.65
N GLU A 98 -14.53 11.44 13.49
CA GLU A 98 -14.07 10.93 12.20
C GLU A 98 -12.62 11.36 11.93
N ARG A 99 -11.76 10.41 11.55
CA ARG A 99 -10.34 10.64 11.25
C ARG A 99 -10.07 10.51 9.75
N ALA A 100 -9.13 11.31 9.23
CA ALA A 100 -8.67 11.19 7.85
C ALA A 100 -7.72 9.99 7.65
N HIS A 101 -6.92 9.71 8.69
CA HIS A 101 -5.90 8.68 8.71
C HIS A 101 -5.92 7.92 10.04
N TYR A 102 -5.45 6.68 10.02
CA TYR A 102 -5.20 5.89 11.21
C TYR A 102 -3.98 5.00 10.99
N LYS A 103 -3.03 5.03 11.92
CA LYS A 103 -1.79 4.26 11.84
C LYS A 103 -1.80 3.16 12.89
N ARG A 104 -1.60 1.91 12.46
CA ARG A 104 -1.50 0.75 13.34
C ARG A 104 -0.33 -0.13 12.93
N SER A 105 0.53 -0.49 13.88
CA SER A 105 1.70 -1.35 13.65
C SER A 105 2.58 -0.88 12.46
N GLY A 106 2.71 0.43 12.26
CA GLY A 106 3.46 1.02 11.15
C GLY A 106 2.72 1.09 9.82
N ILE A 107 1.54 0.49 9.70
CA ILE A 107 0.68 0.52 8.51
C ILE A 107 -0.26 1.72 8.60
N ASN A 108 -0.39 2.49 7.52
CA ASN A 108 -1.25 3.67 7.44
C ASN A 108 -2.54 3.36 6.68
N PHE A 109 -3.67 3.56 7.32
CA PHE A 109 -5.00 3.46 6.75
C PHE A 109 -5.55 4.87 6.51
N SER A 110 -6.27 5.03 5.40
CA SER A 110 -6.86 6.32 5.03
C SER A 110 -8.28 6.12 4.51
N ARG A 111 -9.11 7.16 4.64
CA ARG A 111 -10.37 7.20 3.89
C ARG A 111 -10.11 7.25 2.39
N ALA A 112 -11.01 6.71 1.59
CA ALA A 112 -10.93 6.72 0.12
C ALA A 112 -10.86 8.13 -0.46
N SER A 113 -11.56 9.08 0.19
CA SER A 113 -11.52 10.51 -0.16
C SER A 113 -10.17 11.18 0.10
N THR A 114 -9.38 10.61 1.01
CA THR A 114 -8.06 11.16 1.37
C THR A 114 -6.96 10.48 0.57
N HIS A 115 -6.94 9.15 0.52
CA HIS A 115 -5.97 8.39 -0.25
C HIS A 115 -6.53 7.03 -0.65
N LEU A 116 -6.81 6.85 -1.94
CA LEU A 116 -7.46 5.64 -2.46
C LEU A 116 -6.68 4.36 -2.14
N GLY A 117 -5.36 4.31 -2.37
CA GLY A 117 -4.54 3.11 -2.16
C GLY A 117 -4.62 2.57 -0.71
N ASN A 118 -4.26 3.41 0.27
CA ASN A 118 -4.38 3.14 1.70
C ASN A 118 -5.81 2.87 2.22
N SER A 119 -6.84 3.10 1.39
CA SER A 119 -8.23 2.76 1.73
C SER A 119 -8.62 1.35 1.32
N LEU A 120 -7.89 0.71 0.40
CA LEU A 120 -8.22 -0.61 -0.14
C LEU A 120 -7.76 -1.69 0.83
N VAL A 121 -8.71 -2.41 1.43
CA VAL A 121 -8.44 -3.39 2.48
C VAL A 121 -9.22 -4.70 2.28
N LEU A 122 -8.57 -5.80 2.63
CA LEU A 122 -9.22 -7.09 2.86
C LEU A 122 -9.60 -7.17 4.33
N TYR A 123 -10.83 -7.62 4.63
CA TYR A 123 -11.35 -7.65 5.99
C TYR A 123 -12.38 -8.76 6.17
N TYR A 124 -12.63 -9.14 7.41
CA TYR A 124 -13.68 -10.09 7.77
C TYR A 124 -15.00 -9.36 8.11
N PRO A 125 -16.08 -9.56 7.34
CA PRO A 125 -17.38 -8.99 7.67
C PRO A 125 -18.07 -9.84 8.74
N HIS A 126 -18.40 -9.26 9.90
CA HIS A 126 -19.23 -9.89 10.96
C HIS A 126 -18.93 -11.37 11.22
N ASP A 127 -17.75 -11.67 11.79
CA ASP A 127 -17.29 -13.04 12.12
C ASP A 127 -17.23 -14.05 10.96
N SER A 128 -17.30 -13.58 9.72
CA SER A 128 -17.04 -14.41 8.54
C SER A 128 -15.62 -14.98 8.58
N ARG A 129 -15.47 -16.24 8.16
CA ARG A 129 -14.16 -16.89 7.96
C ARG A 129 -13.47 -16.50 6.65
N GLU A 130 -14.19 -15.85 5.74
CA GLU A 130 -13.67 -15.44 4.44
C GLU A 130 -13.47 -13.92 4.40
N ALA A 131 -12.25 -13.51 4.03
CA ALA A 131 -11.91 -12.10 3.89
C ALA A 131 -12.44 -11.57 2.54
N ILE A 132 -13.08 -10.41 2.58
CA ILE A 132 -13.63 -9.75 1.40
C ILE A 132 -12.90 -8.44 1.11
N ALA A 133 -12.91 -8.02 -0.16
CA ALA A 133 -12.33 -6.75 -0.58
C ALA A 133 -13.31 -5.58 -0.39
N GLY A 134 -12.80 -4.46 0.11
CA GLY A 134 -13.54 -3.21 0.16
C GLY A 134 -12.66 -1.97 0.32
N SER A 135 -13.30 -0.82 0.37
CA SER A 135 -12.63 0.48 0.49
C SER A 135 -13.16 1.26 1.69
N ILE A 136 -12.24 1.71 2.55
CA ILE A 136 -12.54 2.51 3.74
C ILE A 136 -13.17 3.83 3.31
N LYS A 137 -14.44 4.04 3.66
CA LYS A 137 -15.17 5.27 3.44
C LYS A 137 -14.95 6.26 4.58
N ARG A 138 -15.08 5.79 5.82
CA ARG A 138 -14.89 6.57 7.05
C ARG A 138 -14.06 5.80 8.06
N ILE A 139 -13.33 6.55 8.89
CA ILE A 139 -12.60 6.02 10.04
C ILE A 139 -13.16 6.72 11.26
N LEU A 140 -13.74 5.96 12.18
CA LEU A 140 -14.37 6.48 13.39
C LEU A 140 -13.55 6.04 14.59
N ALA A 141 -13.09 7.00 15.38
CA ALA A 141 -12.44 6.73 16.66
C ALA A 141 -13.39 7.12 17.78
N ILE A 142 -13.57 6.23 18.75
CA ILE A 142 -14.31 6.47 19.98
C ILE A 142 -13.43 5.94 21.12
N GLY A 143 -12.83 6.84 21.89
CA GLY A 143 -11.81 6.52 22.88
C GLY A 143 -10.56 5.89 22.22
N GLU A 144 -10.23 4.68 22.66
CA GLU A 144 -9.15 3.89 22.07
C GLU A 144 -9.62 3.00 20.90
N ASP A 145 -10.94 2.81 20.77
CA ASP A 145 -11.51 1.94 19.75
C ASP A 145 -11.62 2.66 18.41
N VAL A 146 -11.08 2.02 17.37
CA VAL A 146 -11.17 2.51 16.00
C VAL A 146 -11.91 1.52 15.15
N THR A 147 -12.97 2.01 14.51
CA THR A 147 -13.80 1.27 13.56
C THR A 147 -13.70 1.91 12.18
N PHE A 148 -13.81 1.06 11.16
CA PHE A 148 -13.83 1.47 9.76
C PHE A 148 -15.20 1.20 9.18
N GLU A 149 -15.73 2.16 8.45
CA GLU A 149 -16.85 1.92 7.56
C GLU A 149 -16.32 1.59 6.17
N ILE A 150 -16.42 0.33 5.78
CA ILE A 150 -15.84 -0.20 4.56
C ILE A 150 -16.95 -0.47 3.57
N ARG A 151 -16.83 0.10 2.36
CA ARG A 151 -17.75 -0.18 1.26
C ARG A 151 -17.25 -1.40 0.48
N ARG A 152 -18.08 -2.44 0.35
CA ARG A 152 -17.69 -3.70 -0.30
C ARG A 152 -17.42 -3.52 -1.79
N GLN A 153 -16.37 -4.16 -2.29
CA GLN A 153 -16.12 -4.33 -3.72
C GLN A 153 -17.18 -5.25 -4.31
N ALA A 154 -17.75 -4.87 -5.46
CA ALA A 154 -18.80 -5.70 -6.06
C ALA A 154 -18.22 -7.01 -6.61
N PRO A 155 -18.89 -8.15 -6.38
CA PRO A 155 -18.44 -9.42 -6.92
C PRO A 155 -18.51 -9.40 -8.45
N LEU A 156 -17.79 -10.33 -9.07
CA LEU A 156 -17.82 -10.49 -10.51
C LEU A 156 -19.26 -10.83 -10.99
N GLY A 157 -19.69 -10.24 -12.11
CA GLY A 157 -21.04 -10.44 -12.64
C GLY A 157 -21.34 -11.89 -13.03
N ARG A 158 -22.63 -12.28 -12.98
CA ARG A 158 -23.07 -13.64 -13.35
C ARG A 158 -22.62 -14.00 -14.77
N GLY A 159 -21.97 -15.14 -14.94
CA GLY A 159 -21.49 -15.66 -16.22
C GLY A 159 -20.06 -15.25 -16.60
N MET A 160 -19.42 -14.36 -15.83
CA MET A 160 -18.01 -14.00 -16.05
C MET A 160 -17.10 -14.91 -15.23
N ARG A 161 -16.01 -15.39 -15.83
CA ARG A 161 -14.99 -16.21 -15.16
C ARG A 161 -13.76 -15.37 -14.80
N ASP A 162 -13.12 -15.75 -13.69
CA ASP A 162 -11.87 -15.17 -13.26
C ASP A 162 -10.70 -15.74 -14.09
N PRO A 163 -10.06 -14.96 -14.99
CA PRO A 163 -8.94 -15.43 -15.79
C PRO A 163 -7.70 -15.75 -14.95
N PHE A 164 -7.61 -15.24 -13.71
CA PHE A 164 -6.46 -15.47 -12.84
C PHE A 164 -6.55 -16.77 -12.03
N SER A 165 -7.73 -17.41 -12.00
CA SER A 165 -7.96 -18.67 -11.30
C SER A 165 -6.93 -19.75 -11.67
N ARG A 166 -6.57 -19.86 -12.95
CA ARG A 166 -5.59 -20.84 -13.46
C ARG A 166 -4.15 -20.64 -12.96
N TYR A 167 -3.82 -19.43 -12.47
CA TYR A 167 -2.48 -19.11 -11.97
C TYR A 167 -2.36 -19.28 -10.46
N ARG A 168 -3.45 -19.64 -9.77
CA ARG A 168 -3.39 -19.96 -8.35
C ARG A 168 -2.73 -21.33 -8.15
N PRO A 169 -1.84 -21.47 -7.15
CA PRO A 169 -1.54 -20.53 -6.06
C PRO A 169 -0.43 -19.50 -6.35
N PHE A 170 0.28 -19.60 -7.48
CA PHE A 170 1.49 -18.81 -7.77
C PHE A 170 1.23 -17.30 -7.94
N PHE A 171 0.02 -16.93 -8.35
CA PHE A 171 -0.42 -15.53 -8.46
C PHE A 171 -1.80 -15.38 -7.81
N PRO A 172 -1.89 -14.90 -6.55
CA PRO A 172 -3.13 -14.85 -5.77
C PRO A 172 -4.07 -13.69 -6.18
N ALA A 173 -4.13 -13.39 -7.48
CA ALA A 173 -5.02 -12.39 -8.03
C ALA A 173 -6.45 -12.91 -8.13
N HIS A 174 -7.39 -12.02 -7.82
CA HIS A 174 -8.83 -12.27 -7.89
C HIS A 174 -9.50 -11.23 -8.77
N THR A 175 -10.42 -11.66 -9.62
CA THR A 175 -11.20 -10.73 -10.44
C THR A 175 -12.50 -10.34 -9.74
N TYR A 176 -12.71 -9.04 -9.62
CA TYR A 176 -13.93 -8.41 -9.12
C TYR A 176 -14.55 -7.52 -10.20
N SER A 177 -15.78 -7.05 -9.96
CA SER A 177 -16.30 -5.94 -10.73
C SER A 177 -15.56 -4.65 -10.36
N SER A 178 -15.36 -3.73 -11.30
CA SER A 178 -14.77 -2.41 -11.03
C SER A 178 -15.68 -1.52 -10.17
N PHE A 179 -16.95 -1.86 -10.03
CA PHE A 179 -17.90 -1.10 -9.24
C PHE A 179 -17.84 -1.50 -7.76
N MET A 180 -18.22 -0.56 -6.90
CA MET A 180 -18.44 -0.83 -5.48
C MET A 180 -19.93 -1.09 -5.25
N THR A 181 -20.26 -1.92 -4.27
CA THR A 181 -21.65 -2.10 -3.85
C THR A 181 -22.12 -0.91 -3.00
N ASN A 182 -23.42 -0.84 -2.73
CA ASN A 182 -23.98 0.10 -1.75
C ASN A 182 -23.92 -0.42 -0.31
N ILE A 183 -23.37 -1.62 -0.10
CA ILE A 183 -23.26 -2.24 1.22
C ILE A 183 -22.05 -1.64 1.93
N ILE A 184 -22.26 -1.17 3.16
CA ILE A 184 -21.24 -0.63 4.05
C ILE A 184 -21.19 -1.52 5.28
N ASP A 185 -20.01 -2.04 5.59
CA ASP A 185 -19.77 -2.77 6.83
C ASP A 185 -19.04 -1.88 7.82
N THR A 186 -19.46 -1.93 9.08
CA THR A 186 -18.71 -1.34 10.18
C THR A 186 -17.84 -2.42 10.80
N VAL A 187 -16.54 -2.23 10.74
CA VAL A 187 -15.55 -3.27 11.05
C VAL A 187 -14.49 -2.69 11.98
N PRO A 188 -14.21 -3.32 13.14
CA PRO A 188 -13.09 -2.93 13.99
C PRO A 188 -11.77 -2.97 13.25
N ALA A 189 -10.84 -2.08 13.60
CA ALA A 189 -9.54 -2.04 12.93
C ALA A 189 -8.73 -3.34 13.05
N HIS A 190 -9.08 -4.27 13.97
CA HIS A 190 -8.42 -5.57 14.15
C HIS A 190 -8.92 -6.67 13.22
N ASP A 191 -10.09 -6.51 12.61
CA ASP A 191 -10.65 -7.46 11.64
C ASP A 191 -10.22 -7.14 10.20
N VAL A 192 -9.40 -6.11 10.02
CA VAL A 192 -8.71 -5.82 8.76
C VAL A 192 -7.47 -6.69 8.65
N VAL A 193 -7.42 -7.50 7.59
CA VAL A 193 -6.37 -8.47 7.32
C VAL A 193 -5.15 -7.78 6.70
N SER A 194 -5.36 -7.05 5.62
CA SER A 194 -4.29 -6.48 4.81
C SER A 194 -4.80 -5.40 3.86
N HIS A 195 -3.87 -4.63 3.28
CA HIS A 195 -4.17 -3.84 2.09
C HIS A 195 -4.21 -4.73 0.85
N TYR A 196 -4.95 -4.30 -0.16
CA TYR A 196 -4.88 -4.89 -1.50
C TYR A 196 -4.55 -3.87 -2.58
N ALA A 197 -3.86 -4.32 -3.61
CA ALA A 197 -3.69 -3.57 -4.84
C ALA A 197 -4.87 -3.84 -5.78
N ARG A 198 -5.35 -2.78 -6.43
CA ARG A 198 -6.46 -2.86 -7.39
C ARG A 198 -6.04 -2.27 -8.72
N PHE A 199 -6.34 -2.97 -9.81
CA PHE A 199 -6.16 -2.45 -11.16
C PHE A 199 -7.43 -2.70 -11.99
N ASN A 200 -7.99 -1.63 -12.56
CA ASN A 200 -9.16 -1.72 -13.43
C ASN A 200 -8.74 -2.12 -14.84
N PHE A 201 -9.44 -3.07 -15.44
CA PHE A 201 -9.21 -3.51 -16.81
C PHE A 201 -10.54 -3.65 -17.58
N SER A 202 -10.48 -3.98 -18.87
CA SER A 202 -11.62 -3.87 -19.78
C SER A 202 -12.88 -4.64 -19.35
N GLY A 203 -14.04 -4.06 -19.64
CA GLY A 203 -15.36 -4.68 -19.40
C GLY A 203 -15.86 -4.58 -17.96
N GLY A 204 -15.59 -3.46 -17.27
CA GLY A 204 -16.12 -3.21 -15.92
C GLY A 204 -15.56 -4.16 -14.85
N ARG A 205 -14.31 -4.60 -15.03
CA ARG A 205 -13.62 -5.55 -14.14
C ARG A 205 -12.42 -4.90 -13.49
N CYS A 206 -12.06 -5.41 -12.33
CA CYS A 206 -10.78 -5.09 -11.71
C CYS A 206 -10.13 -6.34 -11.15
N VAL A 207 -8.80 -6.37 -11.20
CA VAL A 207 -8.01 -7.36 -10.51
C VAL A 207 -7.66 -6.82 -9.13
N VAL A 208 -7.81 -7.68 -8.13
CA VAL A 208 -7.47 -7.45 -6.73
C VAL A 208 -6.34 -8.40 -6.39
N LEU A 209 -5.27 -7.86 -5.82
CA LEU A 209 -4.11 -8.60 -5.36
C LEU A 209 -3.88 -8.31 -3.89
N ASP A 210 -3.91 -9.35 -3.06
CA ASP A 210 -3.57 -9.25 -1.64
C ASP A 210 -2.09 -8.87 -1.47
N LEU A 211 -1.80 -7.91 -0.59
CA LEU A 211 -0.45 -7.46 -0.25
C LEU A 211 0.05 -8.04 1.09
N SER A 212 -0.69 -8.95 1.72
CA SER A 212 -0.32 -9.58 2.99
C SER A 212 0.99 -10.40 2.93
N THR A 213 1.41 -10.81 1.72
CA THR A 213 2.55 -11.73 1.52
C THR A 213 3.81 -11.09 0.93
N SER A 214 3.99 -9.77 1.03
CA SER A 214 5.27 -9.12 0.66
C SER A 214 6.27 -9.00 1.81
#